data_AF-A0A7C7PB83-F1
#
_entry.id   AF-A0A7C7PB83-F1
#
_cell.length_a   1.000
_cell.length_b   1.000
_cell.length_c   1.000
_cell.angle_alpha   90.00
_cell.angle_beta   90.00
_cell.angle_gamma   90.00
#
_symmetry.space_group_name_H-M   'P 1'
#
loop_
_entity.id
_entity.type
_entity.pdbx_description
1 polymer ?
#
loop_
_entity_poly.entity_id
_entity_poly.type
_entity_poly.pdbx_seq_one_letter_code
_entity_poly.pdbx_strand_id
1 'polypeptide(L)'
;MALNFVNGSESSPKGHAFVFFEDPTSGICYGSYVVLLPITVDVSKYVPPFLMNQVGELGAGDMNAFAFPPAPEPVESLEYLLQLSDQRSDDLINAGTISSSDVTDSMMKVNEIVEEYLQIYEDAFGTAPVIAMETDETLSEGSTETRVNDVLYSLMGESDRLSELTKLVGKLRYATQTEEESLISEAKEE
;
A
#
# COMPACT_ATOMS: atom_id res chain seq x y z
N MET A 1 3.94 -7.81 -12.75
CA MET A 1 4.89 -8.87 -13.17
C MET A 1 4.84 -9.96 -12.13
N ALA A 2 4.58 -11.22 -12.50
CA ALA A 2 4.47 -12.28 -11.48
C ALA A 2 5.75 -12.39 -10.63
N LEU A 3 5.61 -12.22 -9.31
CA LEU A 3 6.73 -12.30 -8.37
C LEU A 3 7.09 -13.76 -8.08
N ASN A 4 8.38 -14.07 -8.07
CA ASN A 4 8.84 -15.43 -7.82
C ASN A 4 9.16 -15.63 -6.33
N PHE A 5 8.21 -16.18 -5.59
CA PHE A 5 8.38 -16.51 -4.17
C PHE A 5 9.26 -17.76 -4.00
N VAL A 6 10.42 -17.56 -3.39
CA VAL A 6 11.34 -18.63 -2.96
C VAL A 6 10.98 -19.11 -1.54
N ASN A 7 10.60 -18.18 -0.67
CA ASN A 7 10.00 -18.44 0.63
C ASN A 7 8.72 -17.62 0.75
N GLY A 8 7.68 -18.17 1.38
CA GLY A 8 6.35 -17.58 1.42
C GLY A 8 5.42 -18.00 0.29
N SER A 9 4.34 -17.25 0.08
CA SER A 9 3.33 -17.55 -0.93
C SER A 9 2.50 -16.31 -1.30
N GLU A 10 2.20 -16.17 -2.60
CA GLU A 10 1.27 -15.16 -3.13
C GLU A 10 -0.13 -15.21 -2.49
N SER A 11 -0.59 -16.39 -2.06
CA SER A 11 -1.91 -16.55 -1.44
C SER A 11 -1.98 -16.13 0.03
N SER A 12 -0.82 -15.93 0.66
CA SER A 12 -0.72 -15.54 2.07
C SER A 12 0.53 -14.68 2.28
N PRO A 13 0.65 -13.52 1.60
CA PRO A 13 1.81 -12.64 1.71
C PRO A 13 1.90 -12.08 3.12
N LYS A 14 3.11 -11.91 3.63
CA LYS A 14 3.36 -11.50 5.03
C LYS A 14 3.20 -10.00 5.27
N GLY A 15 3.24 -9.21 4.20
CA GLY A 15 3.31 -7.74 4.27
C GLY A 15 4.74 -7.23 4.38
N HIS A 16 5.73 -8.12 4.37
CA HIS A 16 7.14 -7.77 4.37
C HIS A 16 7.95 -8.88 3.69
N ALA A 17 8.91 -8.48 2.86
CA ALA A 17 9.63 -9.41 2.00
C ALA A 17 11.09 -8.99 1.79
N PHE A 18 12.00 -9.96 1.86
CA PHE A 18 13.31 -9.82 1.24
C PHE A 18 13.18 -9.96 -0.26
N VAL A 19 13.80 -9.05 -0.99
CA VAL A 19 13.86 -9.08 -2.45
C VAL A 19 15.33 -9.19 -2.84
N PHE A 20 15.68 -10.19 -3.65
CA PHE A 20 17.05 -10.39 -4.06
C PHE A 20 17.22 -10.44 -5.58
N PHE A 21 18.40 -10.02 -6.01
CA PHE A 21 18.83 -10.00 -7.39
C PHE A 21 20.23 -10.61 -7.52
N GLU A 22 20.55 -11.06 -8.72
CA GLU A 22 21.90 -11.50 -9.09
C GLU A 22 22.49 -10.53 -10.12
N ASP A 23 23.72 -10.09 -9.91
CA ASP A 23 24.48 -9.43 -10.97
C ASP A 23 25.23 -10.51 -11.77
N PRO A 24 24.85 -10.78 -13.03
CA PRO A 24 25.47 -11.84 -13.83
C PRO A 24 26.94 -11.54 -14.18
N THR A 25 27.38 -10.29 -14.05
CA THR A 25 28.76 -9.87 -14.36
C THR A 25 29.69 -10.13 -13.19
N SER A 26 29.25 -9.79 -11.97
CA SER A 26 30.05 -9.93 -10.75
C SER A 26 29.79 -11.24 -10.00
N GLY A 27 28.64 -11.88 -10.22
CA GLY A 27 28.16 -13.03 -9.46
C GLY A 27 27.71 -12.68 -8.04
N ILE A 28 27.62 -11.39 -7.71
CA ILE A 28 27.24 -10.92 -6.38
C ILE A 28 25.72 -10.92 -6.27
N CYS A 29 25.23 -11.37 -5.11
CA CYS A 29 23.82 -11.26 -4.74
C CYS A 29 23.56 -9.89 -4.11
N TYR A 30 22.50 -9.24 -4.54
CA TYR A 30 22.04 -7.95 -4.03
C TYR A 30 20.67 -8.10 -3.39
N GLY A 31 20.41 -7.35 -2.33
CA GLY A 31 19.18 -7.43 -1.56
C GLY A 31 18.58 -6.07 -1.25
N SER A 32 17.25 -6.04 -1.19
CA SER A 32 16.44 -4.98 -0.59
C SER A 32 15.35 -5.61 0.27
N TYR A 33 14.63 -4.79 1.04
CA TYR A 33 13.56 -5.23 1.93
C TYR A 33 12.31 -4.38 1.72
N VAL A 34 11.22 -5.02 1.33
CA VAL A 34 9.90 -4.41 1.12
C VAL A 34 9.08 -4.49 2.39
N VAL A 35 8.41 -3.39 2.72
CA VAL A 35 7.51 -3.28 3.88
C VAL A 35 6.21 -2.63 3.45
N LEU A 36 5.11 -3.30 3.75
CA LEU A 36 3.76 -2.73 3.75
C LEU A 36 3.44 -2.27 5.16
N LEU A 37 3.07 -0.99 5.32
CA LEU A 37 2.75 -0.45 6.63
C LEU A 37 1.36 -0.92 7.06
N PRO A 38 1.23 -1.59 8.22
CA PRO A 38 -0.07 -2.05 8.70
C PRO A 38 -0.94 -0.91 9.23
N ILE A 39 -0.37 0.29 9.42
CA ILE A 39 -1.03 1.47 9.98
C ILE A 39 -0.70 2.66 9.09
N THR A 40 -1.71 3.45 8.73
CA THR A 40 -1.52 4.69 7.98
C THR A 40 -0.65 5.66 8.77
N VAL A 41 0.45 6.10 8.16
CA VAL A 41 1.37 7.08 8.75
C VAL A 41 1.22 8.41 8.04
N ASP A 42 0.91 9.45 8.80
CA ASP A 42 0.99 10.82 8.32
C ASP A 42 2.45 11.31 8.43
N VAL A 43 3.17 11.17 7.33
CA VAL A 43 4.61 11.50 7.21
C VAL A 43 4.86 12.99 7.49
N SER A 44 3.86 13.86 7.25
CA SER A 44 3.97 15.30 7.47
C SER A 44 4.23 15.65 8.95
N LYS A 45 3.82 14.78 9.88
CA LYS A 45 4.07 14.94 11.33
C LYS A 45 5.53 14.73 11.73
N TYR A 46 6.29 14.01 10.90
CA TYR A 46 7.65 13.58 11.23
C TYR A 46 8.73 14.23 10.35
N VAL A 47 8.30 14.90 9.27
CA VAL A 47 9.20 15.62 8.36
C VAL A 47 9.32 17.08 8.79
N PRO A 48 10.54 17.59 9.04
CA PRO A 48 10.74 19.00 9.29
C PRO A 48 10.18 19.87 8.15
N PRO A 49 9.54 21.02 8.42
CA PRO A 49 8.87 21.83 7.40
C PRO A 49 9.74 22.23 6.20
N PHE A 50 11.05 22.38 6.41
CA PHE A 50 11.99 22.75 5.35
C PHE A 50 12.32 21.59 4.39
N LEU A 51 11.96 20.34 4.73
CA LEU A 51 12.16 19.15 3.90
C LEU A 51 10.89 18.65 3.22
N MET A 52 9.71 19.19 3.56
CA MET A 52 8.42 18.74 3.00
C MET A 52 8.38 18.77 1.47
N ASN A 53 8.96 19.79 0.84
CA ASN A 53 9.02 19.90 -0.62
C ASN A 53 9.90 18.84 -1.28
N GLN A 54 10.92 18.33 -0.57
CA GLN A 54 11.82 17.27 -1.07
C GLN A 54 11.22 15.88 -0.81
N VAL A 55 10.47 15.73 0.27
CA VAL A 55 9.82 14.46 0.64
C VAL A 55 8.59 14.17 -0.24
N GLY A 56 7.88 15.21 -0.71
CA GLY A 56 6.85 15.06 -1.74
C GLY A 56 7.39 14.49 -3.06
N GLU A 57 8.62 14.83 -3.44
CA GLU A 57 9.28 14.27 -4.64
C GLU A 57 9.72 12.80 -4.45
N LEU A 58 9.84 12.34 -3.19
CA LEU A 58 10.20 10.96 -2.85
C LEU A 58 8.97 10.02 -2.73
N GLY A 59 7.77 10.47 -3.14
CA GLY A 59 6.57 9.64 -3.15
C GLY A 59 5.84 9.54 -1.81
N ALA A 60 6.08 10.45 -0.87
CA ALA A 60 5.52 10.38 0.48
C ALA A 60 3.99 10.52 0.60
N GLY A 61 3.29 10.76 -0.52
CA GLY A 61 1.82 10.82 -0.55
C GLY A 61 1.15 9.47 -0.31
N ASP A 62 1.82 8.36 -0.67
CA ASP A 62 1.27 6.99 -0.62
C ASP A 62 2.25 6.00 0.05
N MET A 63 2.78 6.34 1.24
CA MET A 63 3.68 5.45 2.01
C MET A 63 2.96 4.26 2.66
N ASN A 64 2.02 3.62 1.97
CA ASN A 64 1.49 2.34 2.43
C ASN A 64 2.47 1.19 2.16
N ALA A 65 3.41 1.38 1.22
CA ALA A 65 4.42 0.41 0.84
C ALA A 65 5.73 1.12 0.49
N PHE A 66 6.87 0.55 0.88
CA PHE A 66 8.18 1.03 0.42
C PHE A 66 9.25 -0.07 0.52
N ALA A 67 10.40 0.16 -0.12
CA ALA A 67 11.57 -0.69 -0.01
C ALA A 67 12.76 0.05 0.58
N PHE A 68 13.57 -0.66 1.37
CA PHE A 68 14.83 -0.14 1.87
C PHE A 68 15.91 -1.24 1.94
N PRO A 69 17.13 -0.99 1.43
CA PRO A 69 17.54 0.21 0.69
C PRO A 69 16.85 0.32 -0.69
N PRO A 70 16.57 1.54 -1.20
CA PRO A 70 15.82 1.73 -2.45
C PRO A 70 16.59 1.25 -3.69
N ALA A 71 17.92 1.34 -3.66
CA ALA A 71 18.79 0.59 -4.56
C ALA A 71 19.26 -0.67 -3.83
N PRO A 72 19.15 -1.88 -4.40
CA PRO A 72 19.64 -3.09 -3.75
C PRO A 72 21.13 -3.00 -3.40
N GLU A 73 21.49 -3.51 -2.23
CA GLU A 73 22.87 -3.51 -1.72
C GLU A 73 23.45 -4.94 -1.72
N PRO A 74 24.78 -5.13 -1.82
CA PRO A 74 25.40 -6.45 -1.73
C PRO A 74 25.03 -7.17 -0.44
N VAL A 75 24.63 -8.42 -0.55
CA VAL A 75 24.36 -9.32 0.59
C VAL A 75 25.38 -10.46 0.62
N GLU A 76 25.50 -11.13 1.77
CA GLU A 76 26.51 -12.18 1.97
C GLU A 76 26.35 -13.35 0.99
N SER A 77 25.12 -13.86 0.86
CA SER A 77 24.77 -14.95 -0.08
C SER A 77 23.24 -15.16 -0.13
N LEU A 78 22.77 -15.91 -1.12
CA LEU A 78 21.39 -16.39 -1.16
C LEU A 78 21.05 -17.29 0.04
N GLU A 79 21.99 -18.14 0.47
CA GLU A 79 21.82 -19.02 1.63
C GLU A 79 21.57 -18.21 2.92
N TYR A 80 22.28 -17.09 3.08
CA TYR A 80 22.07 -16.17 4.19
C TYR A 80 20.65 -15.58 4.17
N LEU A 81 20.16 -15.14 3.01
CA LEU A 81 18.80 -14.61 2.87
C LEU A 81 17.73 -15.68 3.13
N LEU A 82 17.95 -16.92 2.70
CA LEU A 82 17.07 -18.05 2.99
C LEU A 82 16.94 -18.26 4.50
N GLN A 83 18.07 -18.37 5.21
CA GLN A 83 18.08 -18.53 6.66
C GLN A 83 17.43 -17.35 7.39
N LEU A 84 17.71 -16.13 6.94
CA LEU A 84 17.18 -14.92 7.55
C LEU A 84 15.66 -14.80 7.36
N SER A 85 15.16 -15.10 6.16
CA SER A 85 13.72 -15.09 5.84
C SER A 85 12.96 -16.12 6.68
N ASP A 86 13.51 -17.33 6.85
CA ASP A 86 12.91 -18.39 7.67
C ASP A 86 12.87 -17.98 9.15
N GLN A 87 13.97 -17.48 9.69
CA GLN A 87 14.05 -17.05 11.09
C GLN A 87 13.07 -15.93 11.44
N ARG A 88 12.82 -15.03 10.48
CA ARG A 88 11.94 -13.86 10.66
C ARG A 88 10.50 -14.11 10.22
N SER A 89 10.25 -15.23 9.53
CA SER A 89 8.98 -15.53 8.86
C SER A 89 8.61 -14.45 7.84
N ASP A 90 9.61 -13.99 7.08
CA ASP A 90 9.47 -13.00 6.01
C ASP A 90 9.33 -13.74 4.67
N ASP A 91 8.64 -13.12 3.71
CA ASP A 91 8.66 -13.64 2.33
C ASP A 91 10.06 -13.43 1.72
N LEU A 92 10.46 -14.29 0.79
CA LEU A 92 11.69 -14.14 0.01
C LEU A 92 11.37 -14.22 -1.47
N ILE A 93 11.70 -13.16 -2.20
CA ILE A 93 11.32 -12.98 -3.60
C ILE A 93 12.57 -12.90 -4.47
N ASN A 94 12.62 -13.76 -5.48
CA ASN A 94 13.63 -13.69 -6.53
C ASN A 94 13.18 -12.67 -7.59
N ALA A 95 13.90 -11.57 -7.68
CA ALA A 95 13.60 -10.47 -8.58
C ALA A 95 14.47 -10.45 -9.86
N GLY A 96 15.20 -11.53 -10.12
CA GLY A 96 16.00 -11.70 -11.33
C GLY A 96 17.34 -11.00 -11.24
N THR A 97 17.69 -10.22 -12.27
CA THR A 97 19.05 -9.70 -12.43
C THR A 97 19.13 -8.18 -12.48
N ILE A 98 20.21 -7.63 -11.90
CA ILE A 98 20.53 -6.20 -11.97
C ILE A 98 21.95 -5.98 -12.50
N SER A 99 22.24 -4.74 -12.89
CA SER A 99 23.60 -4.31 -13.18
C SER A 99 24.09 -3.40 -12.05
N SER A 100 25.20 -3.76 -11.42
CA SER A 100 25.84 -2.93 -10.38
C SER A 100 26.29 -1.56 -10.89
N SER A 101 26.41 -1.38 -12.21
CA SER A 101 26.72 -0.08 -12.81
C SER A 101 25.52 0.85 -12.98
N ASP A 102 24.29 0.31 -12.97
CA ASP A 102 23.07 1.06 -13.25
C ASP A 102 22.15 1.08 -12.02
N VAL A 103 22.47 2.00 -11.10
CA VAL A 103 21.72 2.19 -9.85
C VAL A 103 20.31 2.67 -10.14
N THR A 104 20.11 3.49 -11.17
CA THR A 104 18.79 4.03 -11.51
C THR A 104 17.84 2.95 -12.00
N ASP A 105 18.29 2.09 -12.92
CA ASP A 105 17.52 0.91 -13.35
C ASP A 105 17.20 -0.01 -12.17
N SER A 106 18.17 -0.24 -11.29
CA SER A 106 17.99 -1.09 -10.11
C SER A 106 16.94 -0.52 -9.14
N MET A 107 16.92 0.79 -8.92
CA MET A 107 15.90 1.47 -8.11
C MET A 107 14.51 1.38 -8.74
N MET A 108 14.40 1.54 -10.05
CA MET A 108 13.12 1.42 -10.77
C MET A 108 12.55 0.01 -10.62
N LYS A 109 13.38 -1.03 -10.80
CA LYS A 109 12.97 -2.43 -10.58
C LYS A 109 12.47 -2.70 -9.17
N VAL A 110 13.14 -2.14 -8.16
CA VAL A 110 12.68 -2.29 -6.77
C VAL A 110 11.30 -1.65 -6.58
N ASN A 111 11.06 -0.46 -7.12
CA ASN A 111 9.75 0.18 -7.03
C ASN A 111 8.65 -0.63 -7.74
N GLU A 112 8.92 -1.19 -8.92
CA GLU A 112 7.96 -2.07 -9.61
C GLU A 112 7.58 -3.29 -8.74
N ILE A 113 8.54 -3.83 -7.97
CA ILE A 113 8.29 -4.95 -7.06
C ILE A 113 7.49 -4.52 -5.83
N VAL A 114 7.72 -3.31 -5.31
CA VAL A 114 6.92 -2.75 -4.22
C VAL A 114 5.45 -2.63 -4.64
N GLU A 115 5.20 -2.07 -5.83
CA GLU A 115 3.85 -1.92 -6.38
C GLU A 115 3.17 -3.28 -6.59
N GLU A 116 3.87 -4.24 -7.19
CA GLU A 116 3.31 -5.59 -7.40
C GLU A 116 3.07 -6.34 -6.09
N TYR A 117 3.99 -6.25 -5.13
CA TYR A 117 3.84 -6.92 -3.84
C TYR A 117 2.68 -6.33 -3.03
N LEU A 118 2.49 -5.00 -3.10
CA LEU A 118 1.32 -4.34 -2.55
C LEU A 118 0.04 -4.87 -3.20
N GLN A 119 0.00 -4.97 -4.53
CA GLN A 119 -1.17 -5.51 -5.23
C GLN A 119 -1.48 -6.95 -4.82
N ILE A 120 -0.46 -7.82 -4.72
CA ILE A 120 -0.62 -9.21 -4.25
C ILE A 120 -1.20 -9.26 -2.83
N TYR A 121 -0.75 -8.35 -1.96
CA TYR A 121 -1.26 -8.26 -0.59
C TYR A 121 -2.72 -7.79 -0.56
N GLU A 122 -3.06 -6.77 -1.34
CA GLU A 122 -4.44 -6.26 -1.46
C GLU A 122 -5.38 -7.28 -2.08
N ASP A 123 -4.92 -8.08 -3.05
CA ASP A 123 -5.72 -9.17 -3.63
C ASP A 123 -6.01 -10.28 -2.62
N ALA A 124 -5.09 -10.54 -1.68
CA ALA A 124 -5.24 -11.56 -0.65
C ALA A 124 -6.10 -11.10 0.54
N PHE A 125 -5.99 -9.85 0.97
CA PHE A 125 -6.58 -9.34 2.22
C PHE A 125 -7.50 -8.13 2.07
N GLY A 126 -7.60 -7.54 0.87
CA GLY A 126 -8.33 -6.32 0.58
C GLY A 126 -7.51 -5.04 0.79
N THR A 127 -8.02 -3.91 0.28
CA THR A 127 -7.37 -2.58 0.28
C THR A 127 -7.40 -1.85 1.64
N ALA A 128 -7.81 -2.51 2.72
CA ALA A 128 -7.97 -1.86 4.02
C ALA A 128 -6.67 -1.94 4.84
N PRO A 129 -6.23 -0.85 5.50
CA PRO A 129 -5.14 -0.92 6.45
C PRO A 129 -5.50 -1.93 7.54
N VAL A 130 -4.55 -2.81 7.84
CA VAL A 130 -4.67 -4.03 8.64
C VAL A 130 -4.96 -3.69 10.11
N ILE A 131 -6.20 -3.27 10.40
CA ILE A 131 -6.80 -3.38 11.74
C ILE A 131 -8.27 -3.80 11.55
N ALA A 132 -8.48 -5.05 11.19
CA ALA A 132 -9.78 -5.73 11.33
C ALA A 132 -9.63 -7.26 11.46
N MET A 133 -8.67 -7.74 12.25
CA MET A 133 -8.75 -9.06 12.89
C MET A 133 -8.18 -8.81 14.29
N GLU A 134 -8.96 -8.75 15.36
CA GLU A 134 -9.97 -9.72 15.80
C GLU A 134 -11.18 -8.99 16.42
N THR A 135 -12.37 -9.13 15.86
CA THR A 135 -13.59 -9.17 16.68
C THR A 135 -14.68 -9.88 15.91
N ASP A 136 -14.95 -11.10 16.36
CA ASP A 136 -16.25 -11.78 16.37
C ASP A 136 -17.09 -11.79 15.09
N GLU A 137 -17.36 -13.01 14.61
CA GLU A 137 -18.42 -13.30 13.66
C GLU A 137 -19.75 -12.73 14.20
N THR A 138 -20.20 -11.54 13.78
CA THR A 138 -21.60 -11.06 13.84
C THR A 138 -21.78 -9.56 13.49
N LEU A 139 -21.33 -9.03 12.35
CA LEU A 139 -21.71 -7.64 11.99
C LEU A 139 -22.04 -7.45 10.50
N SER A 140 -23.33 -7.62 10.20
CA SER A 140 -24.20 -6.83 9.29
C SER A 140 -23.58 -6.19 8.04
N GLU A 141 -24.07 -6.65 6.87
CA GLU A 141 -23.80 -6.18 5.48
C GLU A 141 -24.06 -4.69 5.18
N GLY A 142 -24.45 -3.87 6.17
CA GLY A 142 -24.77 -2.43 5.98
C GLY A 142 -23.66 -1.45 6.37
N SER A 143 -22.46 -1.91 6.73
CA SER A 143 -21.39 -1.05 7.28
C SER A 143 -20.22 -0.78 6.32
N THR A 144 -20.24 -1.37 5.13
CA THR A 144 -19.16 -1.26 4.16
C THR A 144 -19.28 0.00 3.30
N GLU A 145 -20.48 0.40 2.90
CA GLU A 145 -20.72 1.58 2.04
C GLU A 145 -20.37 2.90 2.74
N THR A 146 -20.75 3.05 4.02
CA THR A 146 -20.39 4.24 4.81
C THR A 146 -18.88 4.41 4.95
N ARG A 147 -18.13 3.29 5.07
CA ARG A 147 -16.65 3.33 5.17
C ARG A 147 -15.98 3.69 3.85
N VAL A 148 -16.58 3.31 2.71
CA VAL A 148 -16.08 3.69 1.38
C VAL A 148 -16.28 5.19 1.14
N ASN A 149 -17.42 5.75 1.54
CA ASN A 149 -17.68 7.19 1.44
C ASN A 149 -16.74 8.01 2.33
N ASP A 150 -16.44 7.55 3.55
CA ASP A 150 -15.47 8.21 4.44
C ASP A 150 -14.07 8.31 3.82
N VAL A 151 -13.59 7.23 3.17
CA VAL A 151 -12.30 7.22 2.48
C VAL A 151 -12.33 8.13 1.25
N LEU A 152 -13.39 8.09 0.44
CA LEU A 152 -13.56 8.97 -0.71
C LEU A 152 -13.52 10.45 -0.31
N TYR A 153 -14.26 10.85 0.72
CA TYR A 153 -14.26 12.23 1.19
C TYR A 153 -12.90 12.64 1.77
N SER A 154 -12.15 11.71 2.38
CA SER A 154 -10.81 11.98 2.89
C SER A 154 -9.78 12.32 1.80
N LEU A 155 -9.96 11.80 0.58
CA LEU A 155 -9.07 12.02 -0.57
C LEU A 155 -9.43 13.28 -1.38
N MET A 156 -10.61 13.86 -1.17
CA MET A 156 -11.06 15.06 -1.89
C MET A 156 -10.40 16.33 -1.34
N GLY A 157 -10.06 17.27 -2.22
CA GLY A 157 -9.65 18.62 -1.83
C GLY A 157 -10.80 19.42 -1.20
N GLU A 158 -10.49 20.48 -0.45
CA GLU A 158 -11.50 21.28 0.26
C GLU A 158 -12.60 21.81 -0.66
N SER A 159 -12.24 22.25 -1.87
CA SER A 159 -13.19 22.73 -2.89
C SER A 159 -14.17 21.64 -3.34
N ASP A 160 -13.67 20.42 -3.52
CA ASP A 160 -14.47 19.30 -4.02
C ASP A 160 -15.40 18.79 -2.92
N ARG A 161 -14.92 18.73 -1.67
CA ARG A 161 -15.77 18.40 -0.49
C ARG A 161 -16.92 19.39 -0.35
N LEU A 162 -16.66 20.68 -0.55
CA LEU A 162 -17.70 21.71 -0.47
C LEU A 162 -18.74 21.59 -1.58
N SER A 163 -18.31 21.17 -2.77
CA SER A 163 -19.19 20.90 -3.91
C SER A 163 -20.10 19.70 -3.65
N GLU A 164 -19.55 18.58 -3.18
CA GLU A 164 -20.35 17.39 -2.84
C GLU A 164 -21.30 17.64 -1.67
N LEU A 165 -20.85 18.34 -0.62
CA LEU A 165 -21.74 18.74 0.48
C LEU A 165 -22.92 19.59 -0.04
N THR A 166 -22.65 20.54 -0.94
CA THR A 166 -23.69 21.39 -1.54
C THR A 166 -24.69 20.57 -2.35
N LYS A 167 -24.22 19.56 -3.08
CA LYS A 167 -25.04 18.63 -3.86
C LYS A 167 -25.91 17.74 -2.98
N LEU A 168 -25.36 17.16 -1.91
CA LEU A 168 -26.10 16.35 -0.93
C LEU A 168 -27.18 17.16 -0.21
N VAL A 169 -26.86 18.36 0.25
CA VAL A 169 -27.85 19.28 0.85
C VAL A 169 -28.95 19.66 -0.15
N GLY A 170 -28.60 19.81 -1.43
CA GLY A 170 -29.55 20.02 -2.52
C GLY A 170 -30.51 18.85 -2.72
N LYS A 171 -29.98 17.61 -2.79
CA LYS A 171 -30.77 16.37 -2.88
C LYS A 171 -31.72 16.23 -1.68
N LEU A 172 -31.21 16.42 -0.46
CA LEU A 172 -31.99 16.27 0.77
C LEU A 172 -33.10 17.33 0.86
N ARG A 173 -32.81 18.58 0.46
CA ARG A 173 -33.83 19.64 0.36
C ARG A 173 -34.90 19.29 -0.67
N TYR A 174 -34.52 18.73 -1.82
CA TYR A 174 -35.48 18.31 -2.85
C TYR A 174 -36.36 17.14 -2.38
N ALA A 175 -35.76 16.12 -1.76
CA ALA A 175 -36.46 14.97 -1.23
C ALA A 175 -37.47 15.36 -0.13
N THR A 176 -37.06 16.25 0.78
CA THR A 176 -37.93 16.77 1.85
C THR A 176 -39.06 17.66 1.34
N GLN A 177 -38.87 18.40 0.25
CA GLN A 177 -39.91 19.23 -0.37
C GLN A 177 -40.92 18.42 -1.19
N THR A 178 -40.54 17.23 -1.66
CA THR A 178 -41.37 16.38 -2.53
C THR A 178 -42.11 15.29 -1.72
N GLU A 179 -41.87 15.19 -0.41
CA GLU A 179 -42.42 14.16 0.51
C GLU A 179 -42.15 12.71 0.06
N GLU A 180 -41.11 12.48 -0.77
CA GLU A 180 -40.71 11.14 -1.20
C GLU A 180 -39.78 10.50 -0.16
N GLU A 181 -40.34 9.70 0.75
CA GLU A 181 -39.58 9.00 1.80
C GLU A 181 -38.45 8.11 1.27
N SER A 182 -38.57 7.58 0.05
CA SER A 182 -37.52 6.78 -0.59
C SER A 182 -36.25 7.59 -0.86
N LEU A 183 -36.38 8.81 -1.36
CA LEU A 183 -35.26 9.70 -1.64
C LEU A 183 -34.63 10.25 -0.35
N ILE A 184 -35.43 10.35 0.72
CA ILE A 184 -34.93 10.74 2.05
C ILE A 184 -34.09 9.61 2.67
N SER A 185 -34.47 8.34 2.48
CA SER A 185 -33.68 7.20 2.94
C SER A 185 -32.36 7.08 2.16
N GLU A 186 -32.41 7.22 0.83
CA GLU A 186 -31.22 7.17 -0.04
C GLU A 186 -30.22 8.29 0.29
N ALA A 187 -30.69 9.53 0.49
CA ALA A 187 -29.83 10.66 0.86
C ALA A 187 -29.26 10.57 2.29
N LYS A 188 -29.75 9.63 3.12
CA LYS A 188 -29.23 9.38 4.48
C LYS A 188 -28.20 8.25 4.48
N GLU A 189 -28.23 7.38 3.48
CA GLU A 189 -27.30 6.26 3.30
C GLU A 189 -26.04 6.65 2.50
N GLU A 190 -26.13 7.68 1.63
CA GLU A 190 -24.97 8.37 1.03
C GLU A 190 -24.17 9.20 2.07
#